data_AF-A0AAV2IAJ2-F1
#
_entry.id   AF-A0AAV2IAJ2-F1
#
_cell.length_a   1.000
_cell.length_b   1.000
_cell.length_c   1.000
_cell.angle_alpha   90.00
_cell.angle_beta   90.00
_cell.angle_gamma   90.00
#
_symmetry.space_group_name_H-M   'P 1'
#
loop_
_entity.id
_entity.type
_entity.pdbx_description
1 polymer ?
#
loop_
_entity_poly.entity_id
_entity_poly.type
_entity_poly.pdbx_seq_one_letter_code
_entity_poly.pdbx_strand_id
1 'polypeptide(L)'
;MAATISPSTTSSANSGSNDTTNQAREVASIKAAFPNRCRVICDIGNYTNVVTVQPENLDVTIKFQLTSAYPSVIPEISIRSESLSPESILDVQQKLRSHARKLIGQLMIQTLIQEAEVELRAVGLKPGKAAVAASGKTQPKKRKQKKKRKSEEEEDENKKLPSMKTADDVVKRIIWDDNLEKDDFIVGYVDRFKGLVEKSFSDFTWEDLASLDNDVLAVPKHRIQYFKYKTVKVWDKTRRIDNVFGSAEGTKTIDVVMKEFEEMGGLQPAGGAVADRTNSNSETDADSSDDSDDDDGIMVTIGPSASIGTDAKNRAQQKQNEDDKIDRDNEERNGFNPYWRDKLRPNYFLCVRISNDDIMDKICNIQDRLMEAEPLFSECCIPGVALHVTLNTLGLDTPEHLIQCVEALKKMKPELESALPKSVLKLQGVSNFYNRVVYAQVQYQKDFLDFCNLLKTLLSEAGVQIRDGYEFVPHVTIMKTTRPVSRLRGTKNVNPQLYSKYVNTEFGEQKIDSIYLCSMGDDRREDGFYKTPLELHFNA
;
A
#
# COMPACT_ATOMS: atom_id res chain seq x y z
N MET A 1 -18.85 86.38 -32.09
CA MET A 1 -19.81 85.30 -31.85
C MET A 1 -19.21 84.00 -32.35
N ALA A 2 -19.48 82.90 -31.62
CA ALA A 2 -19.18 81.50 -31.90
C ALA A 2 -17.74 81.02 -31.63
N ALA A 3 -17.61 80.32 -30.50
CA ALA A 3 -16.52 79.41 -30.16
C ALA A 3 -16.86 77.99 -30.64
N THR A 4 -15.89 77.26 -31.19
CA THR A 4 -15.90 75.79 -31.34
C THR A 4 -14.48 75.36 -31.72
N ILE A 5 -13.59 75.11 -30.75
CA ILE A 5 -13.22 73.81 -30.17
C ILE A 5 -12.68 72.82 -31.22
N SER A 6 -11.35 72.71 -31.23
CA SER A 6 -10.57 71.61 -31.80
C SER A 6 -10.86 70.29 -31.07
N PRO A 7 -10.98 69.14 -31.74
CA PRO A 7 -11.09 67.87 -31.04
C PRO A 7 -9.70 67.45 -30.52
N SER A 8 -9.56 67.51 -29.19
CA SER A 8 -8.49 66.89 -28.42
C SER A 8 -8.52 65.37 -28.57
N THR A 9 -7.36 64.80 -28.86
CA THR A 9 -6.98 63.40 -28.71
C THR A 9 -7.54 62.75 -27.45
N THR A 10 -8.42 61.76 -27.59
CA THR A 10 -8.78 60.80 -26.54
C THR A 10 -7.94 59.54 -26.67
N SER A 11 -6.87 59.46 -25.87
CA SER A 11 -6.17 58.21 -25.60
C SER A 11 -7.01 57.37 -24.63
N SER A 12 -7.75 56.40 -25.16
CA SER A 12 -8.39 55.35 -24.36
C SER A 12 -7.48 54.13 -24.30
N ALA A 13 -6.54 54.10 -23.34
CA ALA A 13 -5.84 52.89 -22.90
C ALA A 13 -4.98 53.20 -21.66
N ASN A 14 -5.43 52.82 -20.45
CA ASN A 14 -4.60 52.35 -19.30
C ASN A 14 -5.39 52.32 -17.98
N SER A 15 -6.38 51.44 -17.84
CA SER A 15 -6.88 51.05 -16.51
C SER A 15 -6.70 49.55 -16.24
N GLY A 16 -6.81 48.68 -17.24
CA GLY A 16 -6.66 47.22 -17.06
C GLY A 16 -5.27 46.72 -16.71
N SER A 17 -4.20 47.48 -17.00
CA SER A 17 -2.81 47.06 -16.71
C SER A 17 -2.37 47.34 -15.26
N ASN A 18 -2.97 48.34 -14.61
CA ASN A 18 -2.57 48.75 -13.26
C ASN A 18 -3.15 47.82 -12.18
N ASP A 19 -4.38 47.34 -12.34
CA ASP A 19 -5.03 46.50 -11.31
C ASP A 19 -4.43 45.10 -11.24
N THR A 20 -4.08 44.49 -12.38
CA THR A 20 -3.40 43.18 -12.40
C THR A 20 -1.98 43.29 -11.82
N THR A 21 -1.28 44.40 -12.07
CA THR A 21 0.07 44.64 -11.51
C THR A 21 0.01 44.89 -10.01
N ASN A 22 -1.01 45.61 -9.53
CA ASN A 22 -1.23 45.84 -8.10
C ASN A 22 -1.64 44.55 -7.37
N GLN A 23 -2.48 43.72 -7.99
CA GLN A 23 -2.86 42.41 -7.49
C GLN A 23 -1.64 41.48 -7.35
N ALA A 24 -0.81 41.38 -8.39
CA ALA A 24 0.40 40.54 -8.35
C ALA A 24 1.39 41.01 -7.27
N ARG A 25 1.50 42.33 -7.05
CA ARG A 25 2.37 42.91 -6.01
C ARG A 25 1.87 42.62 -4.60
N GLU A 26 0.56 42.68 -4.35
CA GLU A 26 -0.03 42.34 -3.05
C GLU A 26 0.16 40.84 -2.76
N VAL A 27 -0.13 39.98 -3.73
CA VAL A 27 0.03 38.52 -3.62
C VAL A 27 1.48 38.13 -3.36
N ALA A 28 2.44 38.76 -4.03
CA ALA A 28 3.86 38.57 -3.77
C ALA A 28 4.28 39.03 -2.36
N SER A 29 3.73 40.14 -1.88
CA SER A 29 3.99 40.66 -0.54
C SER A 29 3.46 39.72 0.56
N ILE A 30 2.30 39.09 0.33
CA ILE A 30 1.72 38.09 1.24
C ILE A 30 2.52 36.79 1.21
N LYS A 31 2.97 36.34 0.04
CA LYS A 31 3.85 35.17 -0.07
C LYS A 31 5.18 35.38 0.67
N ALA A 32 5.71 36.60 0.66
CA ALA A 32 6.91 36.97 1.41
C ALA A 32 6.66 37.07 2.93
N ALA A 33 5.49 37.57 3.35
CA ALA A 33 5.13 37.68 4.76
C ALA A 33 4.82 36.33 5.44
N PHE A 34 4.44 35.31 4.66
CA PHE A 34 4.06 33.97 5.15
C PHE A 34 4.81 32.83 4.42
N PRO A 35 6.14 32.71 4.60
CA PRO A 35 6.93 31.65 3.95
C PRO A 35 6.46 30.26 4.41
N ASN A 36 6.29 29.33 3.47
CA ASN A 36 5.79 27.96 3.68
C ASN A 36 4.37 27.85 4.29
N ARG A 37 3.64 28.98 4.42
CA ARG A 37 2.27 29.05 4.99
C ARG A 37 1.28 29.82 4.13
N CYS A 38 1.72 30.31 2.98
CA CYS A 38 0.89 30.94 1.96
C CYS A 38 1.05 30.19 0.64
N ARG A 39 -0.06 29.65 0.13
CA ARG A 39 -0.15 29.02 -1.19
C ARG A 39 -0.93 29.96 -2.12
N VAL A 40 -0.29 30.33 -3.22
CA VAL A 40 -0.90 31.14 -4.28
C VAL A 40 -1.06 30.24 -5.50
N ILE A 41 -2.26 30.21 -6.06
CA ILE A 41 -2.52 29.55 -7.34
C ILE A 41 -3.11 30.57 -8.29
N CYS A 42 -2.50 30.74 -9.45
CA CYS A 42 -2.93 31.66 -10.49
C CYS A 42 -3.88 30.96 -11.48
N ASP A 43 -4.78 31.73 -12.08
CA ASP A 43 -5.58 31.34 -13.26
C ASP A 43 -6.42 30.07 -13.09
N ILE A 44 -7.24 30.03 -12.02
CA ILE A 44 -8.21 28.93 -11.79
C ILE A 44 -9.61 29.40 -12.19
N GLY A 45 -10.11 28.91 -13.32
CA GLY A 45 -11.49 29.18 -13.78
C GLY A 45 -11.73 30.67 -14.01
N ASN A 46 -12.64 31.28 -13.24
CA ASN A 46 -12.97 32.71 -13.33
C ASN A 46 -12.14 33.60 -12.38
N TYR A 47 -11.19 33.03 -11.64
CA TYR A 47 -10.39 33.73 -10.63
C TYR A 47 -8.95 33.91 -11.11
N THR A 48 -8.44 35.13 -11.04
CA THR A 48 -7.06 35.43 -11.43
C THR A 48 -6.06 34.92 -10.40
N ASN A 49 -6.38 35.00 -9.11
CA ASN A 49 -5.51 34.53 -8.04
C ASN A 49 -6.32 33.91 -6.89
N VAL A 50 -5.90 32.74 -6.42
CA VAL A 50 -6.42 32.12 -5.21
C VAL A 50 -5.30 32.08 -4.18
N VAL A 51 -5.48 32.84 -3.10
CA VAL A 51 -4.50 32.97 -2.02
C VAL A 51 -5.02 32.22 -0.80
N THR A 52 -4.28 31.21 -0.36
CA THR A 52 -4.60 30.43 0.84
C THR A 52 -3.53 30.69 1.89
N VAL A 53 -3.93 31.18 3.07
CA VAL A 53 -3.02 31.57 4.14
C VAL A 53 -3.36 30.80 5.42
N GLN A 54 -2.32 30.30 6.09
CA GLN A 54 -2.41 29.69 7.41
C GLN A 54 -1.74 30.61 8.46
N PRO A 55 -2.53 31.26 9.34
CA PRO A 55 -2.02 32.06 10.46
C PRO A 55 -1.16 31.23 11.42
N GLU A 56 -0.26 31.90 12.14
CA GLU A 56 0.73 31.21 12.98
C GLU A 56 0.07 30.56 14.21
N ASN A 57 0.39 29.28 14.45
CA ASN A 57 -0.05 28.51 15.63
C ASN A 57 -1.58 28.37 15.78
N LEU A 58 -2.34 28.55 14.68
CA LEU A 58 -3.77 28.37 14.63
C LEU A 58 -4.12 27.26 13.63
N ASP A 59 -4.98 26.34 14.06
CA ASP A 59 -5.59 25.32 13.20
C ASP A 59 -6.73 25.96 12.36
N VAL A 60 -6.36 26.96 11.55
CA VAL A 60 -7.27 27.72 10.72
C VAL A 60 -6.60 28.01 9.39
N THR A 61 -7.29 27.72 8.30
CA THR A 61 -6.89 28.07 6.94
C THR A 61 -7.88 29.06 6.36
N ILE A 62 -7.37 30.20 5.88
CA ILE A 62 -8.18 31.25 5.26
C ILE A 62 -7.88 31.28 3.76
N LYS A 63 -8.90 31.12 2.94
CA LYS A 63 -8.83 31.15 1.49
C LYS A 63 -9.50 32.40 0.95
N PHE A 64 -8.77 33.13 0.11
CA PHE A 64 -9.24 34.29 -0.64
C PHE A 64 -9.22 33.96 -2.13
N GLN A 65 -10.37 34.02 -2.79
CA GLN A 65 -10.46 33.88 -4.25
C GLN A 65 -10.68 35.25 -4.87
N LEU A 66 -9.76 35.67 -5.73
CA LEU A 66 -9.70 36.99 -6.32
C LEU A 66 -10.05 36.90 -7.81
N THR A 67 -10.94 37.76 -8.28
CA THR A 67 -11.27 37.90 -9.70
C THR A 67 -10.38 38.98 -10.35
N SER A 68 -10.45 39.10 -11.68
CA SER A 68 -9.75 40.16 -12.43
C SER A 68 -10.22 41.57 -12.10
N ALA A 69 -11.37 41.71 -11.45
CA ALA A 69 -11.94 42.98 -10.99
C ALA A 69 -11.54 43.35 -9.55
N TYR A 70 -10.68 42.55 -8.90
CA TYR A 70 -10.07 42.92 -7.63
C TYR A 70 -9.02 44.04 -7.83
N PRO A 71 -8.99 45.11 -7.01
CA PRO A 71 -9.61 45.29 -5.70
C PRO A 71 -10.98 46.01 -5.69
N SER A 72 -11.59 46.25 -6.86
CA SER A 72 -12.92 46.89 -6.97
C SER A 72 -14.07 45.95 -6.57
N VAL A 73 -13.83 44.65 -6.51
CA VAL A 73 -14.77 43.61 -6.06
C VAL A 73 -14.18 42.85 -4.88
N ILE A 74 -15.04 42.55 -3.90
CA ILE A 74 -14.67 41.85 -2.67
C ILE A 74 -14.24 40.41 -3.00
N PRO A 75 -13.11 39.93 -2.45
CA PRO A 75 -12.71 38.54 -2.62
C PRO A 75 -13.71 37.58 -1.98
N GLU A 76 -13.83 36.39 -2.55
CA GLU A 76 -14.56 35.32 -1.90
C GLU A 76 -13.71 34.74 -0.75
N ILE A 77 -14.14 35.01 0.49
CA ILE A 77 -13.46 34.57 1.71
C ILE A 77 -14.10 33.27 2.20
N SER A 78 -13.28 32.24 2.42
CA SER A 78 -13.66 30.97 3.03
C SER A 78 -12.69 30.64 4.16
N ILE A 79 -13.20 30.22 5.31
CA ILE A 79 -12.41 29.86 6.49
C ILE A 79 -12.66 28.38 6.80
N ARG A 80 -11.60 27.62 7.03
CA ARG A 80 -11.66 26.21 7.46
C ARG A 80 -10.86 26.03 8.74
N SER A 81 -11.41 25.36 9.73
CA SER A 81 -10.76 25.04 11.01
C SER A 81 -11.34 23.74 11.55
N GLU A 82 -10.50 22.85 12.12
CA GLU A 82 -10.97 21.62 12.76
C GLU A 82 -11.37 21.85 14.22
N SER A 83 -10.89 22.95 14.80
CA SER A 83 -11.06 23.31 16.21
C SER A 83 -12.25 24.25 16.49
N LEU A 84 -12.90 24.81 15.45
CA LEU A 84 -14.02 25.75 15.59
C LEU A 84 -15.35 25.14 15.19
N SER A 85 -16.43 25.58 15.86
CA SER A 85 -17.79 25.19 15.47
C SER A 85 -18.21 25.85 14.14
N PRO A 86 -19.08 25.22 13.34
CA PRO A 86 -19.57 25.78 12.08
C PRO A 86 -20.25 27.16 12.23
N GLU A 87 -20.90 27.40 13.38
CA GLU A 87 -21.56 28.68 13.69
C GLU A 87 -20.55 29.81 13.91
N SER A 88 -19.44 29.54 14.62
CA SER A 88 -18.37 30.51 14.83
C SER A 88 -17.62 30.83 13.53
N ILE A 89 -17.44 29.85 12.64
CA ILE A 89 -16.82 30.06 11.33
C ILE A 89 -17.69 31.00 10.46
N LEU A 90 -19.01 30.82 10.49
CA LEU A 90 -19.96 31.67 9.78
C LEU A 90 -19.96 33.11 10.29
N ASP A 91 -19.89 33.31 11.61
CA ASP A 91 -19.81 34.65 12.23
C ASP A 91 -18.52 35.38 11.80
N VAL A 92 -17.36 34.72 11.90
CA VAL A 92 -16.07 35.30 11.48
C VAL A 92 -16.07 35.59 9.97
N GLN A 93 -16.61 34.70 9.13
CA GLN A 93 -16.70 34.90 7.69
C GLN A 93 -17.61 36.09 7.34
N GLN A 94 -18.72 36.28 8.05
CA GLN A 94 -19.62 37.43 7.86
C GLN A 94 -18.96 38.74 8.29
N LYS A 95 -18.22 38.76 9.40
CA LYS A 95 -17.47 39.94 9.85
C LYS A 95 -16.36 40.32 8.87
N LEU A 96 -15.57 39.37 8.39
CA LEU A 96 -14.54 39.64 7.38
C LEU A 96 -15.13 40.17 6.07
N ARG A 97 -16.28 39.63 5.62
CA ARG A 97 -17.00 40.18 4.45
C ARG A 97 -17.51 41.60 4.69
N SER A 98 -17.97 41.91 5.91
CA SER A 98 -18.42 43.26 6.27
C SER A 98 -17.26 44.26 6.32
N HIS A 99 -16.08 43.82 6.75
CA HIS A 99 -14.86 44.63 6.77
C HIS A 99 -14.32 44.84 5.36
N ALA A 100 -14.34 43.81 4.50
CA ALA A 100 -13.96 43.92 3.10
C ALA A 100 -14.83 44.91 2.31
N ARG A 101 -16.13 45.03 2.64
CA ARG A 101 -17.03 46.05 2.06
C ARG A 101 -16.59 47.49 2.34
N LYS A 102 -15.91 47.74 3.47
CA LYS A 102 -15.43 49.07 3.85
C LYS A 102 -14.12 49.45 3.15
N LEU A 103 -13.43 48.47 2.57
CA LEU A 103 -12.10 48.60 1.94
C LEU A 103 -12.14 48.46 0.41
N ILE A 104 -13.32 48.53 -0.21
CA ILE A 104 -13.49 48.43 -1.66
C ILE A 104 -12.63 49.51 -2.36
N GLY A 105 -11.79 49.09 -3.31
CA GLY A 105 -10.88 49.97 -4.05
C GLY A 105 -9.47 50.11 -3.46
N GLN A 106 -9.15 49.39 -2.38
CA GLN A 106 -7.79 49.29 -1.81
C GLN A 106 -7.34 47.83 -1.68
N LEU A 107 -6.03 47.61 -1.62
CA LEU A 107 -5.43 46.30 -1.34
C LEU A 107 -5.83 45.87 0.09
N MET A 108 -6.62 44.81 0.21
CA MET A 108 -7.35 44.48 1.44
C MET A 108 -6.98 43.13 2.05
N ILE A 109 -6.21 42.27 1.38
CA ILE A 109 -5.96 40.90 1.85
C ILE A 109 -5.10 40.89 3.11
N GLN A 110 -4.07 41.73 3.18
CA GLN A 110 -3.21 41.81 4.37
C GLN A 110 -3.98 42.27 5.61
N THR A 111 -4.83 43.29 5.45
CA THR A 111 -5.69 43.81 6.52
C THR A 111 -6.73 42.78 6.96
N LEU A 112 -7.30 42.02 6.01
CA LEU A 112 -8.26 40.96 6.30
C LEU A 112 -7.63 39.78 7.06
N ILE A 113 -6.37 39.44 6.79
CA ILE A 113 -5.64 38.42 7.54
C ILE A 113 -5.41 38.86 8.99
N GLN A 114 -5.00 40.12 9.21
CA GLN A 114 -4.81 40.68 10.56
C GLN A 114 -6.11 40.71 11.36
N GLU A 115 -7.20 41.17 10.75
CA GLU A 115 -8.51 41.19 11.39
C GLU A 115 -9.03 39.77 11.70
N ALA A 116 -8.77 38.82 10.80
CA ALA A 116 -9.11 37.42 11.03
C ALA A 116 -8.36 36.85 12.24
N GLU A 117 -7.08 37.17 12.41
CA GLU A 117 -6.32 36.75 13.60
C GLU A 117 -6.89 37.33 14.90
N VAL A 118 -7.35 38.57 14.90
CA VAL A 118 -7.97 39.22 16.07
C VAL A 118 -9.29 38.57 16.43
N GLU A 119 -10.18 38.33 15.45
CA GLU A 119 -11.46 37.67 15.66
C GLU A 119 -11.27 36.21 16.09
N LEU A 120 -10.34 35.47 15.49
CA LEU A 120 -10.04 34.09 15.86
C LEU A 120 -9.49 33.97 17.29
N ARG A 121 -8.73 34.97 17.75
CA ARG A 121 -8.30 35.07 19.17
C ARG A 121 -9.47 35.40 20.10
N ALA A 122 -10.42 36.23 19.67
CA ALA A 122 -11.62 36.56 20.45
C ALA A 122 -12.56 35.35 20.63
N VAL A 123 -12.60 34.43 19.65
CA VAL A 123 -13.35 33.16 19.73
C VAL A 123 -12.64 32.09 20.60
N GLY A 124 -11.44 32.38 21.13
CA GLY A 124 -10.79 31.57 22.16
C GLY A 124 -9.77 30.55 21.66
N LEU A 125 -9.36 30.60 20.38
CA LEU A 125 -8.21 29.85 19.91
C LEU A 125 -6.92 30.48 20.45
N LYS A 126 -6.22 29.75 21.32
CA LYS A 126 -4.87 30.11 21.77
C LYS A 126 -3.82 29.32 20.99
N PRO A 127 -2.66 29.92 20.69
CA PRO A 127 -1.57 29.22 20.05
C PRO A 127 -1.05 28.09 20.96
N GLY A 128 -1.15 26.84 20.50
CA GLY A 128 -0.44 25.69 21.10
C GLY A 128 -1.10 24.93 22.24
N LYS A 129 -2.38 24.53 22.16
CA LYS A 129 -2.92 23.44 23.00
C LYS A 129 -3.85 22.50 22.23
N ALA A 130 -3.30 21.37 21.79
CA ALA A 130 -4.07 20.14 21.63
C ALA A 130 -4.59 19.73 23.03
N ALA A 131 -5.90 19.77 23.23
CA ALA A 131 -6.51 19.37 24.49
C ALA A 131 -6.66 17.85 24.53
N VAL A 132 -5.81 17.20 25.33
CA VAL A 132 -6.03 15.85 25.86
C VAL A 132 -7.26 15.91 26.77
N ALA A 133 -8.40 15.36 26.32
CA ALA A 133 -9.57 15.18 27.15
C ALA A 133 -9.45 13.89 27.98
N ALA A 134 -9.04 14.05 29.23
CA ALA A 134 -9.11 13.03 30.27
C ALA A 134 -10.57 12.75 30.67
N SER A 135 -11.04 11.52 30.56
CA SER A 135 -12.28 11.08 31.22
C SER A 135 -11.95 10.25 32.46
N GLY A 136 -12.03 10.91 33.61
CA GLY A 136 -11.93 10.30 34.93
C GLY A 136 -13.17 9.47 35.29
N LYS A 137 -12.88 8.35 35.97
CA LYS A 137 -13.74 7.44 36.76
C LYS A 137 -15.14 7.95 37.14
N THR A 138 -16.16 7.13 36.86
CA THR A 138 -17.30 6.95 37.77
C THR A 138 -17.89 5.54 37.60
N GLN A 139 -17.97 4.78 38.69
CA GLN A 139 -18.62 3.46 38.71
C GLN A 139 -20.15 3.58 38.79
N PRO A 140 -20.91 2.63 38.23
CA PRO A 140 -22.23 2.32 38.74
C PRO A 140 -22.35 0.89 39.29
N LYS A 141 -23.20 0.81 40.31
CA LYS A 141 -23.46 -0.29 41.23
C LYS A 141 -24.20 -1.47 40.58
N LYS A 142 -23.93 -2.66 41.14
CA LYS A 142 -24.71 -3.91 41.01
C LYS A 142 -26.22 -3.67 41.17
N ARG A 143 -27.02 -4.09 40.18
CA ARG A 143 -28.43 -4.47 40.40
C ARG A 143 -28.73 -5.81 39.71
N LYS A 144 -29.24 -6.73 40.52
CA LYS A 144 -29.74 -8.07 40.17
C LYS A 144 -30.87 -7.97 39.13
N GLN A 145 -30.84 -8.81 38.10
CA GLN A 145 -32.02 -9.09 37.28
C GLN A 145 -32.52 -10.52 37.46
N LYS A 146 -33.86 -10.59 37.54
CA LYS A 146 -34.72 -11.73 37.83
C LYS A 146 -34.89 -12.64 36.59
N LYS A 147 -35.06 -13.93 36.85
CA LYS A 147 -35.55 -14.99 35.95
C LYS A 147 -36.98 -14.73 35.42
N LYS A 148 -37.18 -14.96 34.11
CA LYS A 148 -38.36 -15.47 33.34
C LYS A 148 -38.40 -14.73 31.97
N ARG A 149 -38.67 -15.33 30.81
CA ARG A 149 -39.24 -16.64 30.42
C ARG A 149 -38.87 -16.88 28.94
N LYS A 150 -38.71 -18.15 28.58
CA LYS A 150 -38.47 -18.73 27.24
C LYS A 150 -39.50 -18.24 26.20
N SER A 151 -39.04 -17.87 25.00
CA SER A 151 -39.76 -18.02 23.74
C SER A 151 -38.85 -18.82 22.81
N GLU A 152 -39.38 -19.94 22.34
CA GLU A 152 -38.75 -20.92 21.46
C GLU A 152 -38.81 -20.36 20.04
N GLU A 153 -37.66 -20.03 19.45
CA GLU A 153 -37.39 -19.86 18.01
C GLU A 153 -36.01 -19.17 17.90
N GLU A 154 -34.94 -19.92 18.18
CA GLU A 154 -33.54 -19.60 17.81
C GLU A 154 -32.64 -20.79 18.26
N GLU A 155 -33.01 -22.00 17.83
CA GLU A 155 -32.14 -23.18 17.88
C GLU A 155 -31.98 -23.68 16.45
N ASP A 156 -31.18 -22.99 15.64
CA ASP A 156 -30.49 -23.56 14.49
C ASP A 156 -29.53 -22.53 13.91
N GLU A 157 -28.34 -22.36 14.52
CA GLU A 157 -27.13 -21.89 13.82
C GLU A 157 -25.89 -22.00 14.74
N ASN A 158 -25.55 -23.23 15.12
CA ASN A 158 -24.17 -23.53 15.53
C ASN A 158 -23.82 -24.99 15.26
N LYS A 159 -23.82 -25.39 13.97
CA LYS A 159 -23.26 -26.67 13.55
C LYS A 159 -21.73 -26.55 13.55
N LYS A 160 -21.08 -27.18 14.52
CA LYS A 160 -19.62 -27.36 14.52
C LYS A 160 -19.23 -28.15 13.25
N LEU A 161 -18.27 -27.61 12.48
CA LEU A 161 -17.71 -28.28 11.31
C LEU A 161 -17.09 -29.66 11.69
N PRO A 162 -17.03 -30.62 10.76
CA PRO A 162 -16.49 -31.96 11.03
C PRO A 162 -15.06 -31.92 11.58
N SER A 163 -14.81 -32.75 12.59
CA SER A 163 -13.47 -32.92 13.16
C SER A 163 -12.56 -33.62 12.14
N MET A 164 -11.51 -32.94 11.68
CA MET A 164 -10.47 -33.56 10.85
C MET A 164 -9.65 -34.56 11.67
N LYS A 165 -9.04 -35.54 10.99
CA LYS A 165 -8.10 -36.46 11.63
C LYS A 165 -6.78 -35.76 11.95
N THR A 166 -6.12 -36.22 13.00
CA THR A 166 -4.90 -35.59 13.51
C THR A 166 -3.68 -35.97 12.66
N ALA A 167 -2.60 -35.19 12.77
CA ALA A 167 -1.33 -35.52 12.10
C ALA A 167 -0.86 -36.96 12.44
N ASP A 168 -1.11 -37.41 13.67
CA ASP A 168 -0.79 -38.76 14.13
C ASP A 168 -1.58 -39.85 13.39
N ASP A 169 -2.81 -39.56 12.99
CA ASP A 169 -3.63 -40.52 12.24
C ASP A 169 -3.14 -40.66 10.80
N VAL A 170 -2.66 -39.56 10.19
CA VAL A 170 -2.04 -39.56 8.86
C VAL A 170 -0.72 -40.32 8.86
N VAL A 171 0.12 -40.08 9.87
CA VAL A 171 1.37 -40.84 10.07
C VAL A 171 1.09 -42.33 10.19
N LYS A 172 0.09 -42.72 11.00
CA LYS A 172 -0.31 -44.12 11.12
C LYS A 172 -0.79 -44.69 9.78
N ARG A 173 -1.57 -43.93 9.01
CA ARG A 173 -2.01 -44.40 7.68
C ARG A 173 -0.84 -44.68 6.75
N ILE A 174 0.14 -43.78 6.67
CA ILE A 174 1.33 -43.95 5.81
C ILE A 174 2.22 -45.11 6.31
N ILE A 175 2.28 -45.35 7.63
CA ILE A 175 3.07 -46.46 8.19
C ILE A 175 2.43 -47.82 7.95
N TRP A 176 1.11 -47.91 8.06
CA TRP A 176 0.35 -49.18 8.09
C TRP A 176 -0.35 -49.53 6.78
N ASP A 177 -0.32 -48.68 5.77
CA ASP A 177 -0.93 -48.95 4.46
C ASP A 177 0.11 -49.49 3.47
N ASP A 178 -0.06 -50.74 3.05
CA ASP A 178 0.89 -51.42 2.16
C ASP A 178 0.86 -50.87 0.72
N ASN A 179 -0.14 -50.06 0.37
CA ASN A 179 -0.29 -49.44 -0.96
C ASN A 179 0.42 -48.08 -1.11
N LEU A 180 1.05 -47.56 -0.05
CA LEU A 180 1.70 -46.25 -0.02
C LEU A 180 3.22 -46.41 0.14
N GLU A 181 4.00 -46.00 -0.86
CA GLU A 181 5.48 -45.98 -0.74
C GLU A 181 5.93 -44.81 0.16
N LYS A 182 6.64 -45.13 1.25
CA LYS A 182 7.05 -44.16 2.29
C LYS A 182 8.01 -43.10 1.76
N ASP A 183 8.83 -43.44 0.78
CA ASP A 183 9.85 -42.56 0.21
C ASP A 183 9.26 -41.45 -0.67
N ASP A 184 8.02 -41.60 -1.12
CA ASP A 184 7.32 -40.58 -1.88
C ASP A 184 6.70 -39.48 -1.00
N PHE A 185 6.73 -39.64 0.33
CA PHE A 185 6.15 -38.67 1.24
C PHE A 185 7.18 -37.70 1.80
N ILE A 186 6.83 -36.42 1.84
CA ILE A 186 7.62 -35.34 2.45
C ILE A 186 6.82 -34.73 3.59
N VAL A 187 7.47 -34.52 4.73
CA VAL A 187 6.87 -33.90 5.92
C VAL A 187 7.42 -32.49 6.10
N GLY A 188 6.51 -31.52 6.14
CA GLY A 188 6.82 -30.15 6.52
C GLY A 188 6.59 -29.94 8.00
N TYR A 189 7.67 -29.66 8.76
CA TYR A 189 7.60 -29.38 10.19
C TYR A 189 8.28 -28.07 10.56
N VAL A 190 7.82 -27.43 11.63
CA VAL A 190 8.45 -26.20 12.15
C VAL A 190 9.54 -26.57 13.15
N ASP A 191 10.78 -26.36 12.74
CA ASP A 191 11.97 -26.46 13.59
C ASP A 191 12.15 -25.19 14.42
N ARG A 192 12.68 -25.35 15.65
CA ARG A 192 12.85 -24.24 16.60
C ARG A 192 13.87 -23.20 16.12
N PHE A 193 14.85 -23.61 15.32
CA PHE A 193 15.99 -22.78 14.94
C PHE A 193 16.03 -22.49 13.44
N LYS A 194 15.48 -23.38 12.60
CA LYS A 194 15.51 -23.26 11.13
C LYS A 194 14.17 -22.85 10.51
N GLY A 195 13.11 -22.70 11.30
CA GLY A 195 11.78 -22.38 10.79
C GLY A 195 11.12 -23.59 10.10
N LEU A 196 10.39 -23.38 9.00
CA LEU A 196 9.74 -24.47 8.27
C LEU A 196 10.78 -25.29 7.49
N VAL A 197 10.92 -26.57 7.83
CA VAL A 197 11.84 -27.50 7.18
C VAL A 197 11.04 -28.65 6.56
N GLU A 198 11.39 -28.99 5.33
CA GLU A 198 10.88 -30.18 4.63
C GLU A 198 11.92 -31.29 4.70
N LYS A 199 11.51 -32.50 5.09
CA LYS A 199 12.35 -33.71 4.98
C LYS A 199 11.52 -34.90 4.52
N SER A 200 12.19 -35.94 4.05
CA SER A 200 11.52 -37.18 3.64
C SER A 200 10.85 -37.84 4.85
N PHE A 201 9.72 -38.50 4.63
CA PHE A 201 9.00 -39.25 5.66
C PHE A 201 9.88 -40.36 6.27
N SER A 202 10.77 -40.95 5.47
CA SER A 202 11.74 -41.97 5.87
C SER A 202 12.91 -41.42 6.72
N ASP A 203 13.12 -40.10 6.74
CA ASP A 203 14.14 -39.46 7.58
C ASP A 203 13.71 -39.33 9.06
N PHE A 204 12.47 -39.70 9.37
CA PHE A 204 11.89 -39.56 10.70
C PHE A 204 11.63 -40.90 11.37
N THR A 205 11.91 -40.96 12.67
CA THR A 205 11.44 -42.05 13.54
C THR A 205 10.09 -41.66 14.17
N TRP A 206 9.10 -42.52 14.00
CA TRP A 206 7.71 -42.28 14.42
C TRP A 206 7.32 -43.05 15.69
N GLU A 207 8.29 -43.69 16.34
CA GLU A 207 8.14 -44.38 17.62
C GLU A 207 8.08 -43.39 18.80
N ASP A 208 7.59 -43.84 19.95
CA ASP A 208 7.44 -43.00 21.13
C ASP A 208 8.82 -42.58 21.68
N LEU A 209 8.94 -41.31 22.08
CA LEU A 209 10.17 -40.69 22.59
C LEU A 209 10.79 -41.46 23.76
N ALA A 210 9.99 -42.27 24.46
CA ALA A 210 10.42 -43.09 25.59
C ALA A 210 11.25 -44.33 25.20
N SER A 211 11.41 -44.64 23.91
CA SER A 211 12.07 -45.86 23.43
C SER A 211 13.33 -45.62 22.56
N LEU A 212 13.74 -44.37 22.34
CA LEU A 212 14.84 -44.02 21.44
C LEU A 212 16.13 -43.65 22.21
N ASP A 213 17.28 -44.12 21.69
CA ASP A 213 18.62 -43.75 22.16
C ASP A 213 19.00 -42.30 21.76
N ASN A 214 19.90 -41.68 22.54
CA ASN A 214 20.20 -40.24 22.60
C ASN A 214 20.63 -39.52 21.30
N ASP A 215 20.76 -40.19 20.16
CA ASP A 215 21.26 -39.60 18.90
C ASP A 215 20.19 -39.44 17.80
N VAL A 216 18.93 -39.80 18.06
CA VAL A 216 17.85 -39.75 17.05
C VAL A 216 16.90 -38.57 17.27
N LEU A 217 16.82 -37.69 16.27
CA LEU A 217 16.09 -36.41 16.32
C LEU A 217 14.59 -36.61 16.07
N ALA A 218 13.85 -37.04 17.10
CA ALA A 218 12.40 -37.20 17.02
C ALA A 218 11.69 -35.85 16.83
N VAL A 219 10.92 -35.70 15.74
CA VAL A 219 10.16 -34.47 15.48
C VAL A 219 8.93 -34.41 16.38
N PRO A 220 8.72 -33.32 17.14
CA PRO A 220 7.51 -33.20 17.95
C PRO A 220 6.28 -33.09 17.05
N LYS A 221 5.41 -34.11 17.09
CA LYS A 221 4.19 -34.25 16.27
C LYS A 221 3.28 -33.02 16.23
N HIS A 222 3.24 -32.24 17.30
CA HIS A 222 2.49 -30.97 17.37
C HIS A 222 3.02 -29.87 16.43
N ARG A 223 4.26 -30.02 15.92
CA ARG A 223 4.94 -29.08 15.02
C ARG A 223 4.86 -29.46 13.55
N ILE A 224 4.24 -30.59 13.24
CA ILE A 224 3.97 -31.00 11.85
C ILE A 224 2.85 -30.12 11.31
N GLN A 225 3.09 -29.52 10.15
CA GLN A 225 2.16 -28.60 9.49
C GLN A 225 1.47 -29.24 8.29
N TYR A 226 2.18 -30.01 7.48
CA TYR A 226 1.61 -30.69 6.31
C TYR A 226 2.40 -31.93 5.90
N PHE A 227 1.74 -32.80 5.12
CA PHE A 227 2.30 -33.92 4.38
C PHE A 227 2.13 -33.69 2.87
N LYS A 228 3.17 -33.96 2.11
CA LYS A 228 3.18 -33.98 0.64
C LYS A 228 3.43 -35.40 0.16
N TYR A 229 2.81 -35.75 -0.97
CA TYR A 229 3.14 -36.93 -1.77
C TYR A 229 3.74 -36.44 -3.10
N LYS A 230 5.02 -36.77 -3.36
CA LYS A 230 5.85 -36.25 -4.46
C LYS A 230 5.86 -34.71 -4.49
N THR A 231 4.97 -34.10 -5.26
CA THR A 231 4.83 -32.63 -5.39
C THR A 231 3.49 -32.09 -4.89
N VAL A 232 2.55 -32.97 -4.53
CA VAL A 232 1.16 -32.62 -4.18
C VAL A 232 0.95 -32.67 -2.67
N LYS A 233 0.35 -31.64 -2.09
CA LYS A 233 -0.02 -31.63 -0.67
C LYS A 233 -1.24 -32.53 -0.43
N VAL A 234 -1.05 -33.60 0.34
CA VAL A 234 -2.10 -34.59 0.63
C VAL A 234 -2.80 -34.33 1.96
N TRP A 235 -2.11 -33.69 2.91
CA TRP A 235 -2.71 -33.30 4.17
C TRP A 235 -2.08 -32.01 4.66
N ASP A 236 -2.88 -31.02 5.02
CA ASP A 236 -2.38 -29.71 5.47
C ASP A 236 -3.24 -29.23 6.65
N LYS A 237 -2.61 -29.11 7.83
CA LYS A 237 -3.24 -28.66 9.08
C LYS A 237 -3.71 -27.22 8.98
N THR A 238 -2.98 -26.39 8.23
CA THR A 238 -3.25 -24.98 8.05
C THR A 238 -4.38 -24.77 7.06
N ARG A 239 -4.38 -25.50 5.94
CA ARG A 239 -5.40 -25.39 4.87
C ARG A 239 -6.61 -26.30 5.07
N ARG A 240 -6.69 -27.04 6.19
CA ARG A 240 -7.73 -28.03 6.49
C ARG A 240 -7.97 -29.04 5.35
N ILE A 241 -6.90 -29.37 4.62
CA ILE A 241 -6.94 -30.35 3.53
C ILE A 241 -6.70 -31.73 4.13
N ASP A 242 -7.63 -32.66 3.90
CA ASP A 242 -7.48 -34.07 4.24
C ASP A 242 -7.79 -34.93 3.01
N ASN A 243 -6.84 -34.96 2.06
CA ASN A 243 -6.88 -35.85 0.91
C ASN A 243 -6.36 -37.26 1.25
N VAL A 244 -6.08 -37.53 2.54
CA VAL A 244 -5.63 -38.85 3.02
C VAL A 244 -6.84 -39.70 3.42
N PHE A 245 -7.80 -39.10 4.13
CA PHE A 245 -8.99 -39.81 4.62
C PHE A 245 -10.33 -39.31 4.06
N GLY A 246 -10.34 -38.25 3.24
CA GLY A 246 -11.60 -37.70 2.72
C GLY A 246 -12.51 -37.11 3.81
N SER A 247 -11.96 -36.81 5.00
CA SER A 247 -12.76 -36.44 6.19
C SER A 247 -13.09 -34.95 6.27
N ALA A 248 -12.63 -34.14 5.31
CA ALA A 248 -12.98 -32.73 5.15
C ALA A 248 -13.97 -32.56 3.98
N GLU A 249 -14.90 -31.61 4.08
CA GLU A 249 -15.90 -31.38 3.03
C GLU A 249 -15.20 -31.02 1.71
N GLY A 250 -15.34 -31.90 0.69
CA GLY A 250 -14.80 -31.69 -0.67
C GLY A 250 -13.47 -32.38 -1.01
N THR A 251 -12.90 -33.24 -0.15
CA THR A 251 -11.60 -33.89 -0.42
C THR A 251 -11.69 -35.28 -1.06
N LYS A 252 -10.70 -35.62 -1.90
CA LYS A 252 -10.55 -36.94 -2.55
C LYS A 252 -9.78 -37.90 -1.64
N THR A 253 -9.94 -39.21 -1.78
CA THR A 253 -9.10 -40.19 -1.05
C THR A 253 -7.71 -40.30 -1.67
N ILE A 254 -6.72 -40.76 -0.89
CA ILE A 254 -5.33 -40.84 -1.33
C ILE A 254 -5.16 -41.71 -2.59
N ASP A 255 -5.99 -42.74 -2.74
CA ASP A 255 -5.99 -43.62 -3.91
C ASP A 255 -6.36 -42.88 -5.21
N VAL A 256 -7.23 -41.87 -5.12
CA VAL A 256 -7.62 -41.04 -6.28
C VAL A 256 -6.51 -40.05 -6.62
N VAL A 257 -5.84 -39.48 -5.62
CA VAL A 257 -4.70 -38.58 -5.83
C VAL A 257 -3.50 -39.32 -6.45
N MET A 258 -3.26 -40.56 -6.03
CA MET A 258 -2.23 -41.41 -6.62
C MET A 258 -2.57 -41.77 -8.07
N LYS A 259 -3.82 -42.15 -8.34
CA LYS A 259 -4.28 -42.48 -9.68
C LYS A 259 -4.24 -41.28 -10.64
N GLU A 260 -4.66 -40.10 -10.18
CA GLU A 260 -4.57 -38.86 -10.98
C GLU A 260 -3.11 -38.46 -11.28
N PHE A 261 -2.19 -38.73 -10.35
CA PHE A 261 -0.77 -38.48 -10.55
C PHE A 261 -0.12 -39.49 -11.51
N GLU A 262 -0.53 -40.76 -11.47
CA GLU A 262 -0.10 -41.79 -12.43
C GLU A 262 -0.69 -41.55 -13.83
N GLU A 263 -1.94 -41.11 -13.93
CA GLU A 263 -2.60 -40.75 -15.20
C GLU A 263 -2.00 -39.50 -15.84
N MET A 264 -1.44 -38.56 -15.06
CA MET A 264 -0.73 -37.38 -15.55
C MET A 264 0.79 -37.56 -15.71
N GLY A 265 1.36 -38.71 -15.33
CA GLY A 265 2.80 -38.87 -15.10
C GLY A 265 3.50 -39.85 -16.04
N GLY A 266 3.70 -39.46 -17.30
CA GLY A 266 4.45 -40.24 -18.29
C GLY A 266 5.53 -39.47 -19.05
N LEU A 267 6.21 -38.48 -18.45
CA LEU A 267 7.38 -37.82 -19.05
C LEU A 267 8.44 -37.51 -17.99
N GLN A 268 9.52 -38.29 -17.98
CA GLN A 268 10.84 -37.85 -17.52
C GLN A 268 11.60 -37.19 -18.69
N PRO A 269 12.54 -36.27 -18.43
CA PRO A 269 13.15 -35.43 -19.47
C PRO A 269 14.32 -36.14 -20.16
N ALA A 270 14.29 -36.25 -21.49
CA ALA A 270 15.49 -36.47 -22.30
C ALA A 270 15.27 -36.05 -23.78
N GLY A 271 15.96 -34.98 -24.19
CA GLY A 271 16.59 -34.80 -25.51
C GLY A 271 15.76 -34.83 -26.82
N GLY A 272 15.79 -33.70 -27.55
CA GLY A 272 16.10 -33.70 -28.99
C GLY A 272 14.96 -33.61 -30.03
N ALA A 273 14.96 -32.48 -30.76
CA ALA A 273 14.64 -32.31 -32.19
C ALA A 273 13.18 -32.37 -32.73
N VAL A 274 12.74 -31.20 -33.24
CA VAL A 274 12.04 -30.88 -34.51
C VAL A 274 10.89 -31.78 -35.00
N ALA A 275 9.67 -31.24 -35.06
CA ALA A 275 8.90 -31.06 -36.31
C ALA A 275 7.52 -30.42 -36.11
N ASP A 276 7.24 -29.49 -37.02
CA ASP A 276 6.01 -28.81 -37.40
C ASP A 276 4.78 -29.73 -37.62
N ARG A 277 3.58 -29.27 -37.20
CA ARG A 277 2.35 -29.23 -38.02
C ARG A 277 1.13 -28.67 -37.27
N THR A 278 0.64 -27.57 -37.82
CA THR A 278 -0.73 -27.03 -37.85
C THR A 278 -1.88 -28.04 -37.62
N ASN A 279 -2.89 -27.70 -36.81
CA ASN A 279 -4.20 -27.26 -37.33
C ASN A 279 -5.13 -26.71 -36.23
N SER A 280 -5.93 -25.73 -36.63
CA SER A 280 -6.98 -25.00 -35.94
C SER A 280 -8.12 -25.85 -35.37
N ASN A 281 -8.64 -25.47 -34.20
CA ASN A 281 -10.05 -25.06 -34.07
C ASN A 281 -10.35 -24.35 -32.74
N SER A 282 -11.33 -23.48 -32.85
CA SER A 282 -11.72 -22.34 -32.03
C SER A 282 -12.67 -22.66 -30.87
N GLU A 283 -12.54 -21.83 -29.83
CA GLU A 283 -13.60 -21.31 -28.93
C GLU A 283 -14.27 -22.31 -27.96
N THR A 284 -14.04 -22.15 -26.65
CA THR A 284 -14.71 -21.15 -25.78
C THR A 284 -14.12 -21.26 -24.37
N ASP A 285 -13.26 -20.31 -23.96
CA ASP A 285 -12.70 -20.26 -22.61
C ASP A 285 -13.65 -19.48 -21.69
N ALA A 286 -14.33 -20.21 -20.80
CA ALA A 286 -14.95 -19.65 -19.62
C ALA A 286 -13.87 -19.54 -18.53
N ASP A 287 -13.34 -18.33 -18.37
CA ASP A 287 -12.37 -17.98 -17.32
C ASP A 287 -12.94 -18.27 -15.93
N SER A 288 -12.50 -19.37 -15.33
CA SER A 288 -12.56 -19.64 -13.90
C SER A 288 -11.25 -19.16 -13.29
N SER A 289 -11.13 -17.86 -13.02
CA SER A 289 -9.95 -17.30 -12.37
C SER A 289 -9.95 -17.64 -10.88
N ASP A 290 -9.06 -18.56 -10.52
CA ASP A 290 -8.62 -18.89 -9.16
C ASP A 290 -7.95 -17.65 -8.52
N ASP A 291 -8.58 -17.12 -7.48
CA ASP A 291 -8.27 -15.83 -6.85
C ASP A 291 -7.40 -16.07 -5.60
N SER A 292 -6.14 -16.43 -5.81
CA SER A 292 -5.12 -16.40 -4.76
C SER A 292 -4.41 -15.05 -4.78
N ASP A 293 -5.04 -14.09 -4.08
CA ASP A 293 -4.60 -12.70 -3.91
C ASP A 293 -3.34 -12.65 -3.01
N ASP A 294 -2.16 -12.92 -3.58
CA ASP A 294 -0.88 -12.59 -2.95
C ASP A 294 -0.59 -11.11 -3.24
N ASP A 295 -0.85 -10.25 -2.26
CA ASP A 295 -0.60 -8.82 -2.34
C ASP A 295 0.91 -8.56 -2.42
N ASP A 296 1.43 -8.43 -3.65
CA ASP A 296 2.82 -8.03 -3.96
C ASP A 296 3.24 -6.91 -3.00
N GLY A 297 4.29 -7.09 -2.20
CA GLY A 297 4.60 -6.31 -0.99
C GLY A 297 4.70 -4.77 -1.08
N ILE A 298 4.34 -4.15 -2.20
CA ILE A 298 4.16 -2.72 -2.36
C ILE A 298 2.68 -2.33 -2.13
N MET A 299 2.41 -1.67 -1.00
CA MET A 299 1.15 -0.99 -0.74
C MET A 299 1.20 0.42 -1.35
N VAL A 300 0.23 0.74 -2.22
CA VAL A 300 -0.01 2.13 -2.63
C VAL A 300 -0.81 2.78 -1.52
N THR A 301 -0.14 3.45 -0.62
CA THR A 301 -0.80 4.15 0.49
C THR A 301 -0.46 5.63 0.37
N ILE A 302 -1.45 6.39 -0.08
CA ILE A 302 -1.42 7.84 -0.15
C ILE A 302 -2.08 8.35 1.13
N GLY A 303 -1.41 9.29 1.80
CA GLY A 303 -1.92 9.92 3.02
C GLY A 303 -3.32 10.54 2.81
N PRO A 304 -4.10 10.73 3.88
CA PRO A 304 -5.51 11.06 3.79
C PRO A 304 -5.70 12.44 3.14
N SER A 305 -6.08 12.45 1.87
CA SER A 305 -6.51 13.66 1.15
C SER A 305 -7.69 13.32 0.25
N ALA A 306 -8.79 12.89 0.87
CA ALA A 306 -10.11 12.88 0.24
C ALA A 306 -11.19 13.21 1.28
N SER A 307 -11.85 14.35 1.08
CA SER A 307 -12.96 14.82 1.93
C SER A 307 -14.27 14.26 1.36
N ILE A 308 -14.64 13.07 1.82
CA ILE A 308 -15.99 12.52 1.68
C ILE A 308 -16.73 12.77 3.01
N GLY A 309 -17.96 13.29 2.93
CA GLY A 309 -18.78 13.67 4.08
C GLY A 309 -18.98 12.54 5.09
N THR A 310 -19.16 12.90 6.36
CA THR A 310 -19.23 12.01 7.52
C THR A 310 -20.33 10.95 7.45
N ASP A 311 -21.44 11.23 6.75
CA ASP A 311 -22.52 10.25 6.55
C ASP A 311 -22.21 9.22 5.46
N ALA A 312 -21.44 9.61 4.45
CA ALA A 312 -20.94 8.70 3.41
C ALA A 312 -19.77 7.85 3.93
N LYS A 313 -18.95 8.36 4.86
CA LYS A 313 -17.91 7.57 5.56
C LYS A 313 -18.49 6.45 6.41
N ASN A 314 -19.52 6.72 7.22
CA ASN A 314 -20.15 5.68 8.03
C ASN A 314 -20.86 4.61 7.18
N ARG A 315 -21.46 5.01 6.05
CA ARG A 315 -22.12 4.08 5.10
C ARG A 315 -21.11 3.30 4.25
N ALA A 316 -19.99 3.91 3.87
CA ALA A 316 -18.88 3.25 3.19
C ALA A 316 -18.18 2.28 4.14
N GLN A 317 -18.00 2.63 5.41
CA GLN A 317 -17.39 1.76 6.41
C GLN A 317 -18.30 0.59 6.81
N GLN A 318 -19.62 0.79 6.84
CA GLN A 318 -20.58 -0.32 6.99
C GLN A 318 -20.59 -1.25 5.77
N LYS A 319 -20.62 -0.69 4.54
CA LYS A 319 -20.50 -1.51 3.32
C LYS A 319 -19.17 -2.24 3.23
N GLN A 320 -18.06 -1.59 3.58
CA GLN A 320 -16.73 -2.18 3.60
C GLN A 320 -16.63 -3.31 4.63
N ASN A 321 -17.25 -3.15 5.80
CA ASN A 321 -17.34 -4.21 6.82
C ASN A 321 -18.25 -5.38 6.40
N GLU A 322 -19.33 -5.13 5.64
CA GLU A 322 -20.22 -6.16 5.10
C GLU A 322 -19.57 -6.90 3.93
N ASP A 323 -18.90 -6.18 3.03
CA ASP A 323 -18.19 -6.73 1.87
C ASP A 323 -16.95 -7.54 2.31
N ASP A 324 -16.18 -7.06 3.30
CA ASP A 324 -15.05 -7.81 3.88
C ASP A 324 -15.49 -9.01 4.73
N LYS A 325 -16.77 -9.09 5.10
CA LYS A 325 -17.36 -10.28 5.72
C LYS A 325 -17.73 -11.31 4.65
N ILE A 326 -18.32 -10.86 3.54
CA ILE A 326 -18.67 -11.72 2.39
C ILE A 326 -17.40 -12.30 1.73
N ASP A 327 -16.31 -11.52 1.62
CA ASP A 327 -15.02 -11.98 1.09
C ASP A 327 -14.40 -13.07 1.99
N ARG A 328 -14.43 -12.87 3.31
CA ARG A 328 -13.98 -13.88 4.30
C ARG A 328 -14.82 -15.15 4.23
N ASP A 329 -16.15 -15.02 4.11
CA ASP A 329 -17.06 -16.15 4.05
C ASP A 329 -16.90 -16.96 2.73
N ASN A 330 -16.47 -16.32 1.63
CA ASN A 330 -16.14 -16.98 0.36
C ASN A 330 -14.74 -17.63 0.37
N GLU A 331 -13.73 -16.99 0.97
CA GLU A 331 -12.37 -17.53 1.08
C GLU A 331 -12.28 -18.70 2.08
N GLU A 332 -13.07 -18.68 3.16
CA GLU A 332 -13.20 -19.81 4.10
C GLU A 332 -13.77 -21.07 3.44
N ARG A 333 -14.61 -20.91 2.41
CA ARG A 333 -15.13 -22.03 1.59
C ARG A 333 -14.07 -22.65 0.67
N ASN A 334 -13.00 -21.92 0.33
CA ASN A 334 -11.90 -22.38 -0.51
C ASN A 334 -10.71 -22.99 0.28
N GLY A 335 -10.85 -23.22 1.60
CA GLY A 335 -9.84 -23.89 2.42
C GLY A 335 -8.59 -23.05 2.73
N PHE A 336 -8.60 -21.75 2.42
CA PHE A 336 -7.54 -20.84 2.85
C PHE A 336 -7.83 -20.33 4.26
N ASN A 337 -7.04 -20.74 5.25
CA ASN A 337 -7.16 -20.23 6.61
C ASN A 337 -6.63 -18.78 6.69
N PRO A 338 -7.50 -17.78 6.91
CA PRO A 338 -7.10 -16.36 6.91
C PRO A 338 -6.05 -16.03 7.98
N TYR A 339 -5.98 -16.84 9.06
CA TYR A 339 -5.08 -16.63 10.19
C TYR A 339 -3.59 -16.63 9.84
N TRP A 340 -3.17 -17.41 8.84
CA TRP A 340 -1.75 -17.54 8.48
C TRP A 340 -1.33 -16.58 7.36
N ARG A 341 -2.30 -16.05 6.61
CA ARG A 341 -2.09 -15.13 5.49
C ARG A 341 -1.44 -13.83 5.97
N ASP A 342 -1.88 -13.31 7.13
CA ASP A 342 -1.30 -12.11 7.73
C ASP A 342 0.03 -12.35 8.45
N LYS A 343 0.27 -13.56 8.98
CA LYS A 343 1.47 -13.86 9.77
C LYS A 343 2.74 -14.07 8.93
N LEU A 344 2.60 -14.48 7.67
CA LEU A 344 3.72 -14.68 6.76
C LEU A 344 3.82 -13.56 5.72
N ARG A 345 2.96 -12.55 5.81
CA ARG A 345 3.03 -11.38 4.95
C ARG A 345 4.29 -10.57 5.27
N PRO A 346 5.01 -10.06 4.27
CA PRO A 346 6.09 -9.12 4.53
C PRO A 346 5.55 -7.83 5.16
N ASN A 347 6.34 -7.22 6.04
CA ASN A 347 6.00 -5.97 6.72
C ASN A 347 7.12 -4.92 6.64
N TYR A 348 8.31 -5.31 6.18
CA TYR A 348 9.40 -4.41 5.86
C TYR A 348 9.99 -4.77 4.50
N PHE A 349 10.70 -3.83 3.87
CA PHE A 349 11.45 -4.09 2.65
C PHE A 349 12.74 -3.30 2.62
N LEU A 350 13.73 -3.83 1.92
CA LEU A 350 14.95 -3.13 1.55
C LEU A 350 14.80 -2.59 0.15
N CYS A 351 15.21 -1.34 -0.09
CA CYS A 351 15.11 -0.73 -1.41
C CYS A 351 16.26 0.24 -1.73
N VAL A 352 16.41 0.51 -3.02
CA VAL A 352 17.14 1.67 -3.56
C VAL A 352 16.11 2.73 -3.91
N ARG A 353 16.23 3.91 -3.30
CA ARG A 353 15.36 5.06 -3.60
C ARG A 353 15.74 5.65 -4.96
N ILE A 354 14.74 6.06 -5.75
CA ILE A 354 14.99 6.85 -6.95
C ILE A 354 15.26 8.30 -6.52
N SER A 355 16.45 8.80 -6.84
CA SER A 355 16.92 10.15 -6.48
C SER A 355 17.12 11.06 -7.69
N ASN A 356 17.11 10.51 -8.91
CA ASN A 356 17.23 11.29 -10.13
C ASN A 356 15.91 12.00 -10.47
N ASP A 357 15.91 13.34 -10.45
CA ASP A 357 14.74 14.18 -10.71
C ASP A 357 14.15 13.95 -12.11
N ASP A 358 14.98 13.74 -13.14
CA ASP A 358 14.49 13.49 -14.51
C ASP A 358 13.70 12.18 -14.60
N ILE A 359 14.11 11.15 -13.85
CA ILE A 359 13.38 9.88 -13.77
C ILE A 359 12.04 10.11 -13.07
N MET A 360 12.05 10.80 -11.93
CA MET A 360 10.84 11.10 -11.16
C MET A 360 9.84 11.90 -12.00
N ASP A 361 10.30 12.95 -12.67
CA ASP A 361 9.45 13.80 -13.51
C ASP A 361 8.84 13.03 -14.67
N LYS A 362 9.61 12.18 -15.37
CA LYS A 362 9.07 11.34 -16.45
C LYS A 362 8.04 10.34 -15.95
N ILE A 363 8.25 9.73 -14.79
CA ILE A 363 7.28 8.79 -14.19
C ILE A 363 6.01 9.55 -13.76
N CYS A 364 6.14 10.69 -13.09
CA CYS A 364 5.01 11.53 -12.70
C CYS A 364 4.19 11.97 -13.93
N ASN A 365 4.85 12.35 -15.03
CA ASN A 365 4.16 12.68 -16.28
C ASN A 365 3.34 11.50 -16.84
N ILE A 366 3.81 10.26 -16.70
CA ILE A 366 3.03 9.07 -17.09
C ILE A 366 1.83 8.91 -16.16
N GLN A 367 2.01 9.08 -14.84
CA GLN A 367 0.94 9.02 -13.86
C GLN A 367 -0.15 10.05 -14.15
N ASP A 368 0.22 11.29 -14.49
CA ASP A 368 -0.73 12.33 -14.87
C ASP A 368 -1.58 11.92 -16.07
N ARG A 369 -0.97 11.32 -17.10
CA ARG A 369 -1.72 10.79 -18.27
C ARG A 369 -2.63 9.62 -17.93
N LEU A 370 -2.23 8.78 -16.98
CA LEU A 370 -3.06 7.68 -16.48
C LEU A 370 -4.27 8.24 -15.71
N MET A 371 -4.07 9.26 -14.89
CA MET A 371 -5.12 9.94 -14.12
C MET A 371 -6.06 10.79 -15.00
N GLU A 372 -5.55 11.40 -16.08
CA GLU A 372 -6.37 12.07 -17.09
C GLU A 372 -7.36 11.11 -17.76
N ALA A 373 -6.92 9.87 -18.04
CA ALA A 373 -7.77 8.85 -18.65
C ALA A 373 -8.70 8.15 -17.65
N GLU A 374 -8.24 7.95 -16.41
CA GLU A 374 -8.98 7.27 -15.34
C GLU A 374 -8.68 7.97 -13.99
N PRO A 375 -9.54 8.92 -13.55
CA PRO A 375 -9.30 9.71 -12.33
C PRO A 375 -9.18 8.88 -11.05
N LEU A 376 -9.76 7.67 -11.02
CA LEU A 376 -9.65 6.76 -9.88
C LEU A 376 -8.23 6.22 -9.67
N PHE A 377 -7.33 6.35 -10.65
CA PHE A 377 -5.93 5.95 -10.50
C PHE A 377 -5.11 6.91 -9.62
N SER A 378 -5.66 8.05 -9.23
CA SER A 378 -5.02 8.95 -8.25
C SER A 378 -4.67 8.23 -6.94
N GLU A 379 -5.52 7.31 -6.47
CA GLU A 379 -5.26 6.48 -5.27
C GLU A 379 -4.35 5.25 -5.54
N CYS A 380 -3.99 5.02 -6.81
CA CYS A 380 -3.21 3.86 -7.26
C CYS A 380 -1.76 4.22 -7.65
N CYS A 381 -1.45 5.49 -7.88
CA CYS A 381 -0.11 5.93 -8.29
C CYS A 381 0.84 6.01 -7.09
N ILE A 382 2.06 5.51 -7.24
CA ILE A 382 3.11 5.69 -6.23
C ILE A 382 3.63 7.12 -6.32
N PRO A 383 3.60 7.93 -5.26
CA PRO A 383 4.12 9.30 -5.31
C PRO A 383 5.58 9.34 -5.79
N GLY A 384 5.95 10.35 -6.59
CA GLY A 384 7.30 10.48 -7.15
C GLY A 384 8.41 10.36 -6.09
N VAL A 385 8.23 11.03 -4.94
CA VAL A 385 9.18 10.99 -3.81
C VAL A 385 9.36 9.61 -3.19
N ALA A 386 8.41 8.69 -3.41
CA ALA A 386 8.35 7.32 -2.90
C ALA A 386 8.76 6.26 -3.94
N LEU A 387 9.17 6.67 -5.14
CA LEU A 387 9.65 5.73 -6.15
C LEU A 387 10.94 5.04 -5.69
N HIS A 388 10.98 3.72 -5.86
CA HIS A 388 12.09 2.88 -5.41
C HIS A 388 12.16 1.57 -6.20
N VAL A 389 13.33 0.92 -6.13
CA VAL A 389 13.55 -0.46 -6.55
C VAL A 389 13.62 -1.33 -5.30
N THR A 390 12.66 -2.24 -5.12
CA THR A 390 12.68 -3.21 -4.02
C THR A 390 13.76 -4.26 -4.24
N LEU A 391 14.57 -4.53 -3.21
CA LEU A 391 15.63 -5.53 -3.21
C LEU A 391 15.19 -6.83 -2.54
N ASN A 392 14.60 -6.74 -1.34
CA ASN A 392 14.07 -7.86 -0.58
C ASN A 392 12.87 -7.43 0.25
N THR A 393 11.93 -8.35 0.46
CA THR A 393 10.83 -8.17 1.41
C THR A 393 11.09 -9.01 2.66
N LEU A 394 10.83 -8.45 3.85
CA LEU A 394 11.25 -8.98 5.14
C LEU A 394 10.06 -9.16 6.09
N GLY A 395 10.21 -10.10 7.02
CA GLY A 395 9.29 -10.34 8.13
C GLY A 395 9.89 -9.96 9.48
N LEU A 396 9.72 -8.72 9.90
CA LEU A 396 10.21 -8.20 11.18
C LEU A 396 9.05 -8.01 12.16
N ASP A 397 8.45 -9.13 12.58
CA ASP A 397 7.19 -9.14 13.34
C ASP A 397 7.27 -8.56 14.76
N THR A 398 8.48 -8.49 15.34
CA THR A 398 8.69 -7.99 16.70
C THR A 398 9.74 -6.87 16.71
N PRO A 399 9.73 -6.00 17.74
CA PRO A 399 10.77 -4.97 17.89
C PRO A 399 12.18 -5.56 17.94
N GLU A 400 12.34 -6.76 18.51
CA GLU A 400 13.63 -7.47 18.58
C GLU A 400 14.11 -7.88 17.19
N HIS A 401 13.22 -8.38 16.32
CA HIS A 401 13.56 -8.68 14.93
C HIS A 401 14.01 -7.42 14.17
N LEU A 402 13.33 -6.29 14.40
CA LEU A 402 13.73 -5.01 13.79
C LEU A 402 15.12 -4.57 14.27
N ILE A 403 15.37 -4.61 15.58
CA ILE A 403 16.67 -4.25 16.16
C ILE A 403 17.77 -5.16 15.59
N GLN A 404 17.55 -6.48 15.57
CA GLN A 404 18.49 -7.45 15.01
C GLN A 404 18.80 -7.15 13.53
N CYS A 405 17.77 -6.88 12.72
CA CYS A 405 17.96 -6.55 11.31
C CYS A 405 18.77 -5.26 11.14
N VAL A 406 18.49 -4.22 11.93
CA VAL A 406 19.22 -2.95 11.89
C VAL A 406 20.68 -3.14 12.30
N GLU A 407 20.96 -3.92 13.34
CA GLU A 407 22.32 -4.23 13.77
C GLU A 407 23.08 -5.06 12.74
N ALA A 408 22.43 -6.07 12.15
CA ALA A 408 22.99 -6.89 11.09
C ALA A 408 23.38 -6.04 9.88
N LEU A 409 22.47 -5.19 9.40
CA LEU A 409 22.69 -4.27 8.27
C LEU A 409 23.86 -3.32 8.53
N LYS A 410 23.97 -2.76 9.74
CA LYS A 410 25.12 -1.91 10.13
C LYS A 410 26.43 -2.69 10.13
N LYS A 411 26.42 -3.94 10.62
CA LYS A 411 27.61 -4.80 10.67
C LYS A 411 28.10 -5.19 9.29
N MET A 412 27.19 -5.50 8.37
CA MET A 412 27.53 -5.91 6.99
C MET A 412 27.81 -4.74 6.04
N LYS A 413 27.58 -3.49 6.46
CA LYS A 413 27.80 -2.29 5.63
C LYS A 413 29.16 -2.28 4.91
N PRO A 414 30.32 -2.55 5.55
CA PRO A 414 31.62 -2.47 4.86
C PRO A 414 31.78 -3.50 3.73
N GLU A 415 31.18 -4.68 3.90
CA GLU A 415 31.19 -5.74 2.91
C GLU A 415 30.29 -5.39 1.72
N LEU A 416 29.08 -4.87 2.00
CA LEU A 416 28.19 -4.34 0.96
C LEU A 416 28.81 -3.17 0.19
N GLU A 417 29.50 -2.27 0.88
CA GLU A 417 30.20 -1.12 0.28
C GLU A 417 31.33 -1.58 -0.66
N SER A 418 32.06 -2.62 -0.29
CA SER A 418 33.10 -3.22 -1.13
C SER A 418 32.55 -3.94 -2.37
N ALA A 419 31.31 -4.44 -2.27
CA ALA A 419 30.60 -5.14 -3.33
C ALA A 419 29.63 -4.24 -4.12
N LEU A 420 29.64 -2.93 -3.88
CA LEU A 420 28.72 -2.00 -4.50
C LEU A 420 28.80 -2.10 -6.05
N PRO A 421 27.66 -2.18 -6.75
CA PRO A 421 27.67 -2.23 -8.21
C PRO A 421 28.35 -1.00 -8.80
N LYS A 422 29.24 -1.23 -9.79
CA LYS A 422 29.91 -0.16 -10.53
C LYS A 422 29.04 0.34 -11.67
N SER A 423 28.19 -0.55 -12.19
CA SER A 423 27.19 -0.22 -13.19
C SER A 423 26.03 0.57 -12.58
N VAL A 424 25.41 1.42 -13.40
CA VAL A 424 24.17 2.12 -13.05
C VAL A 424 22.96 1.31 -13.48
N LEU A 425 21.86 1.47 -12.76
CA LEU A 425 20.57 0.92 -13.15
C LEU A 425 19.98 1.79 -14.26
N LYS A 426 19.64 1.20 -15.41
CA LYS A 426 19.00 1.93 -16.51
C LYS A 426 17.51 1.67 -16.50
N LEU A 427 16.71 2.72 -16.36
CA LEU A 427 15.27 2.61 -16.39
C LEU A 427 14.78 2.87 -17.82
N GLN A 428 14.26 1.83 -18.46
CA GLN A 428 13.82 1.88 -19.86
C GLN A 428 12.62 0.98 -20.07
N GLY A 429 11.54 1.56 -20.57
CA GLY A 429 10.31 0.87 -20.92
C GLY A 429 9.34 0.73 -19.75
N VAL A 430 8.07 0.53 -20.12
CA VAL A 430 6.96 0.31 -19.19
C VAL A 430 6.38 -1.07 -19.43
N SER A 431 6.13 -1.80 -18.35
CA SER A 431 5.57 -3.15 -18.37
C SER A 431 4.54 -3.30 -17.25
N ASN A 432 3.98 -4.50 -17.12
CA ASN A 432 3.02 -4.81 -16.08
C ASN A 432 3.26 -6.18 -15.45
N PHE A 433 2.78 -6.33 -14.21
CA PHE A 433 2.54 -7.63 -13.60
C PHE A 433 1.04 -7.90 -13.60
N TYR A 434 0.64 -8.97 -14.28
CA TYR A 434 -0.75 -9.47 -14.35
C TYR A 434 -1.78 -8.39 -14.71
N ASN A 435 -1.38 -7.40 -15.54
CA ASN A 435 -2.15 -6.20 -15.87
C ASN A 435 -2.64 -5.38 -14.65
N ARG A 436 -2.13 -5.63 -13.44
CA ARG A 436 -2.58 -4.99 -12.20
C ARG A 436 -1.62 -3.91 -11.72
N VAL A 437 -0.32 -4.21 -11.83
CA VAL A 437 0.78 -3.33 -11.47
C VAL A 437 1.40 -2.82 -12.76
N VAL A 438 1.58 -1.51 -12.89
CA VAL A 438 2.34 -0.90 -14.00
C VAL A 438 3.65 -0.40 -13.43
N TYR A 439 4.76 -0.79 -14.06
CA TYR A 439 6.10 -0.49 -13.56
C TYR A 439 7.05 -0.07 -14.70
N ALA A 440 8.05 0.73 -14.38
CA ALA A 440 9.19 0.99 -15.24
C ALA A 440 10.20 -0.16 -15.10
N GLN A 441 10.63 -0.72 -16.23
CA GLN A 441 11.59 -1.81 -16.23
C GLN A 441 12.98 -1.29 -15.85
N VAL A 442 13.74 -2.10 -15.11
CA VAL A 442 15.11 -1.80 -14.72
C VAL A 442 16.04 -2.77 -15.46
N GLN A 443 16.89 -2.23 -16.32
CA GLN A 443 18.01 -2.96 -16.90
C GLN A 443 19.22 -2.84 -15.98
N TYR A 444 19.88 -3.96 -15.77
CA TYR A 444 21.00 -4.09 -14.84
C TYR A 444 22.07 -5.00 -15.40
N GLN A 445 23.29 -4.87 -14.90
CA GLN A 445 24.39 -5.77 -15.22
C GLN A 445 24.56 -6.84 -14.13
N LYS A 446 25.45 -7.81 -14.37
CA LYS A 446 25.70 -8.93 -13.46
C LYS A 446 26.13 -8.47 -12.06
N ASP A 447 26.88 -7.38 -11.96
CA ASP A 447 27.37 -6.85 -10.68
C ASP A 447 26.22 -6.45 -9.73
N PHE A 448 25.12 -5.90 -10.25
CA PHE A 448 23.92 -5.64 -9.46
C PHE A 448 23.29 -6.92 -8.91
N LEU A 449 23.18 -7.96 -9.74
CA LEU A 449 22.62 -9.24 -9.30
C LEU A 449 23.52 -9.92 -8.25
N ASP A 450 24.84 -9.86 -8.45
CA ASP A 450 25.83 -10.34 -7.49
C ASP A 450 25.68 -9.62 -6.14
N PHE A 451 25.48 -8.30 -6.15
CA PHE A 451 25.21 -7.49 -4.97
C PHE A 451 23.91 -7.88 -4.26
N CYS A 452 22.80 -8.05 -4.99
CA CYS A 452 21.53 -8.51 -4.42
C CYS A 452 21.65 -9.90 -3.78
N ASN A 453 22.38 -10.82 -4.42
CA ASN A 453 22.62 -12.17 -3.91
C ASN A 453 23.48 -12.15 -2.64
N LEU A 454 24.52 -11.30 -2.60
CA LEU A 454 25.32 -11.09 -1.41
C LEU A 454 24.47 -10.56 -0.26
N LEU A 455 23.68 -9.50 -0.49
CA LEU A 455 22.77 -8.94 0.51
C LEU A 455 21.80 -10.01 1.06
N LYS A 456 21.18 -10.80 0.17
CA LYS A 456 20.27 -11.89 0.54
C LYS A 456 20.96 -12.96 1.39
N THR A 457 22.21 -13.30 1.04
CA THR A 457 23.03 -14.27 1.79
C THR A 457 23.34 -13.75 3.20
N LEU A 458 23.86 -12.53 3.31
CA LEU A 458 24.24 -11.90 4.58
C LEU A 458 23.03 -11.71 5.52
N LEU A 459 21.87 -11.34 4.98
CA LEU A 459 20.62 -11.27 5.74
C LEU A 459 20.20 -12.64 6.29
N SER A 460 20.30 -13.68 5.45
CA SER A 460 19.94 -15.05 5.84
C SER A 460 20.89 -15.59 6.91
N GLU A 461 22.20 -15.35 6.79
CA GLU A 461 23.21 -15.71 7.79
C GLU A 461 23.02 -14.96 9.11
N ALA A 462 22.54 -13.72 9.06
CA ALA A 462 22.17 -12.94 10.23
C ALA A 462 20.84 -13.38 10.88
N GLY A 463 20.16 -14.38 10.31
CA GLY A 463 18.88 -14.88 10.79
C GLY A 463 17.69 -13.94 10.52
N VAL A 464 17.82 -13.01 9.58
CA VAL A 464 16.73 -12.13 9.17
C VAL A 464 15.77 -12.92 8.29
N GLN A 465 14.48 -12.87 8.61
CA GLN A 465 13.47 -13.59 7.83
C GLN A 465 13.14 -12.84 6.53
N ILE A 466 13.66 -13.36 5.42
CA ILE A 466 13.30 -12.91 4.08
C ILE A 466 11.98 -13.60 3.67
N ARG A 467 11.03 -12.81 3.17
CA ARG A 467 9.68 -13.21 2.77
C ARG A 467 9.41 -12.76 1.33
N ASP A 468 10.35 -13.01 0.42
CA ASP A 468 10.14 -12.75 -1.01
C ASP A 468 9.06 -13.71 -1.54
N GLY A 469 8.02 -13.17 -2.18
CA GLY A 469 6.88 -13.98 -2.68
C GLY A 469 7.08 -14.56 -4.08
N TYR A 470 7.93 -13.91 -4.89
CA TYR A 470 8.10 -14.22 -6.32
C TYR A 470 9.57 -14.17 -6.72
N GLU A 471 9.85 -14.63 -7.95
CA GLU A 471 11.16 -14.44 -8.58
C GLU A 471 11.54 -12.96 -8.62
N PHE A 472 12.82 -12.69 -8.37
CA PHE A 472 13.32 -11.33 -8.28
C PHE A 472 13.36 -10.67 -9.66
N VAL A 473 12.44 -9.74 -9.89
CA VAL A 473 12.40 -8.88 -11.07
C VAL A 473 12.61 -7.43 -10.63
N PRO A 474 13.78 -6.82 -10.85
CA PRO A 474 14.01 -5.42 -10.53
C PRO A 474 13.06 -4.50 -11.31
N HIS A 475 12.32 -3.66 -10.61
CA HIS A 475 11.35 -2.74 -11.21
C HIS A 475 11.13 -1.51 -10.34
N VAL A 476 10.62 -0.43 -10.94
CA VAL A 476 10.08 0.74 -10.22
C VAL A 476 8.58 0.81 -10.46
N THR A 477 7.79 0.59 -9.42
CA THR A 477 6.33 0.62 -9.53
C THR A 477 5.83 2.04 -9.76
N ILE A 478 5.16 2.25 -10.90
CA ILE A 478 4.53 3.52 -11.26
C ILE A 478 3.16 3.61 -10.59
N MET A 479 2.38 2.54 -10.70
CA MET A 479 1.07 2.42 -10.06
C MET A 479 0.72 0.96 -9.81
N LYS A 480 -0.19 0.73 -8.86
CA LYS A 480 -0.79 -0.57 -8.59
C LYS A 480 -2.25 -0.39 -8.21
N THR A 481 -3.14 -1.16 -8.83
CA THR A 481 -4.56 -1.07 -8.49
C THR A 481 -4.82 -1.60 -7.08
N THR A 482 -5.47 -0.77 -6.28
CA THR A 482 -5.88 -1.12 -4.92
C THR A 482 -7.19 -1.89 -4.95
N ARG A 483 -7.48 -2.68 -3.90
CA ARG A 483 -8.76 -3.40 -3.80
C ARG A 483 -9.98 -2.46 -3.86
N PRO A 484 -10.01 -1.31 -3.14
CA PRO A 484 -11.12 -0.36 -3.24
C PRO A 484 -11.35 0.15 -4.66
N VAL A 485 -10.28 0.56 -5.36
CA VAL A 485 -10.40 1.07 -6.73
C VAL A 485 -10.80 -0.04 -7.71
N SER A 486 -10.29 -1.26 -7.53
CA SER A 486 -10.66 -2.41 -8.35
C SER A 486 -12.14 -2.76 -8.21
N ARG A 487 -12.68 -2.73 -6.98
CA ARG A 487 -14.11 -2.93 -6.70
C ARG A 487 -14.96 -1.83 -7.36
N LEU A 488 -14.56 -0.56 -7.25
CA LEU A 488 -15.26 0.57 -7.88
C LEU A 488 -15.26 0.50 -9.41
N ARG A 489 -14.16 0.05 -10.02
CA ARG A 489 -14.02 -0.07 -11.47
C ARG A 489 -14.61 -1.37 -12.04
N GLY A 490 -14.93 -2.34 -11.18
CA GLY A 490 -15.33 -3.69 -11.60
C GLY A 490 -14.21 -4.48 -12.28
N THR A 491 -12.96 -4.01 -12.19
CA THR A 491 -11.79 -4.70 -12.75
C THR A 491 -10.52 -4.32 -12.01
N LYS A 492 -9.68 -5.33 -11.75
CA LYS A 492 -8.32 -5.14 -11.21
C LYS A 492 -7.30 -4.72 -12.28
N ASN A 493 -7.66 -4.82 -13.55
CA ASN A 493 -6.76 -4.62 -14.67
C ASN A 493 -6.65 -3.14 -15.07
N VAL A 494 -5.44 -2.73 -15.44
CA VAL A 494 -5.09 -1.48 -16.09
C VAL A 494 -5.04 -1.75 -17.59
N ASN A 495 -5.83 -1.00 -18.36
CA ASN A 495 -5.89 -1.16 -19.81
C ASN A 495 -4.50 -0.90 -20.44
N PRO A 496 -3.88 -1.89 -21.13
CA PRO A 496 -2.55 -1.73 -21.73
C PRO A 496 -2.42 -0.58 -22.72
N GLN A 497 -3.52 -0.19 -23.36
CA GLN A 497 -3.52 0.94 -24.31
C GLN A 497 -3.10 2.25 -23.65
N LEU A 498 -3.37 2.43 -22.36
CA LEU A 498 -3.03 3.65 -21.62
C LEU A 498 -1.53 3.91 -21.51
N TYR A 499 -0.73 2.84 -21.48
CA TYR A 499 0.73 2.93 -21.34
C TYR A 499 1.51 2.35 -22.52
N SER A 500 0.83 1.88 -23.56
CA SER A 500 1.42 1.33 -24.79
C SER A 500 2.47 2.24 -25.45
N LYS A 501 2.21 3.57 -25.46
CA LYS A 501 3.14 4.59 -25.98
C LYS A 501 4.44 4.71 -25.19
N TYR A 502 4.50 4.14 -23.97
CA TYR A 502 5.65 4.25 -23.08
C TYR A 502 6.49 2.98 -22.99
N VAL A 503 6.14 1.92 -23.73
CA VAL A 503 6.84 0.62 -23.70
C VAL A 503 8.34 0.75 -24.05
N ASN A 504 8.72 1.77 -24.82
CA ASN A 504 10.11 2.02 -25.20
C ASN A 504 10.68 3.33 -24.61
N THR A 505 10.03 3.94 -23.61
CA THR A 505 10.49 5.20 -23.02
C THR A 505 11.81 5.03 -22.28
N GLU A 506 12.78 5.90 -22.55
CA GLU A 506 14.00 6.00 -21.75
C GLU A 506 13.79 6.99 -20.59
N PHE A 507 13.78 6.48 -19.36
CA PHE A 507 13.61 7.30 -18.16
C PHE A 507 14.92 7.94 -17.73
N GLY A 508 15.98 7.14 -17.61
CA GLY A 508 17.30 7.62 -17.22
C GLY A 508 18.11 6.56 -16.50
N GLU A 509 19.17 7.01 -15.83
CA GLU A 509 20.10 6.15 -15.10
C GLU A 509 20.08 6.50 -13.60
N GLN A 510 20.03 5.47 -12.76
CA GLN A 510 20.04 5.59 -11.30
C GLN A 510 21.26 4.85 -10.74
N LYS A 511 22.12 5.60 -10.02
CA LYS A 511 23.22 5.00 -9.25
C LYS A 511 22.69 4.42 -7.94
N ILE A 512 23.34 3.37 -7.47
CA ILE A 512 23.13 2.81 -6.14
C ILE A 512 24.16 3.44 -5.21
N ASP A 513 23.74 4.39 -4.39
CA ASP A 513 24.55 5.07 -3.38
C ASP A 513 24.09 4.71 -1.96
N SER A 514 22.83 4.30 -1.80
CA SER A 514 22.25 3.98 -0.50
C SER A 514 21.21 2.86 -0.56
N ILE A 515 21.09 2.12 0.55
CA ILE A 515 19.99 1.18 0.82
C ILE A 515 19.15 1.68 1.98
N TYR A 516 17.83 1.54 1.83
CA TYR A 516 16.84 1.95 2.81
C TYR A 516 16.09 0.73 3.34
N LEU A 517 16.07 0.55 4.66
CA LEU A 517 15.12 -0.35 5.32
C LEU A 517 13.84 0.44 5.57
N CYS A 518 12.73 -0.01 4.99
CA CYS A 518 11.45 0.70 5.03
C CYS A 518 10.34 -0.17 5.62
N SER A 519 9.46 0.45 6.40
CA SER A 519 8.22 -0.18 6.86
C SER A 519 7.19 -0.18 5.74
N MET A 520 6.52 -1.31 5.55
CA MET A 520 5.28 -1.37 4.77
C MET A 520 4.14 -0.82 5.64
N GLY A 521 3.29 0.02 5.06
CA GLY A 521 2.17 0.65 5.76
C GLY A 521 1.91 2.08 5.26
N ASP A 522 1.06 2.80 5.96
CA ASP A 522 0.61 4.15 5.58
C ASP A 522 1.55 5.25 6.09
N ASP A 523 2.38 4.92 7.08
CA ASP A 523 3.27 5.88 7.70
C ASP A 523 4.35 6.36 6.73
N ARG A 524 4.53 7.68 6.71
CA ARG A 524 5.53 8.36 5.89
C ARG A 524 6.43 9.24 6.76
N ARG A 525 7.60 9.54 6.22
CA ARG A 525 8.50 10.57 6.72
C ARG A 525 8.00 11.96 6.32
N GLU A 526 8.65 12.99 6.85
CA GLU A 526 8.35 14.39 6.52
C GLU A 526 8.58 14.70 5.03
N ASP A 527 9.51 14.01 4.37
CA ASP A 527 9.79 14.14 2.94
C ASP A 527 8.85 13.29 2.05
N GLY A 528 7.86 12.62 2.64
CA GLY A 528 6.90 11.77 1.94
C GLY A 528 7.44 10.39 1.55
N PHE A 529 8.69 10.05 1.87
CA PHE A 529 9.22 8.69 1.68
C PHE A 529 8.68 7.73 2.75
N TYR A 530 8.83 6.44 2.53
CA TYR A 530 8.42 5.41 3.50
C TYR A 530 9.08 5.62 4.87
N LYS A 531 8.38 5.24 5.95
CA LYS A 531 9.00 5.22 7.28
C LYS A 531 10.25 4.34 7.25
N THR A 532 11.39 4.95 7.55
CA THR A 532 12.71 4.34 7.32
C THR A 532 13.46 4.17 8.64
N PRO A 533 13.46 2.97 9.26
CA PRO A 533 14.25 2.73 10.47
C PRO A 533 15.76 2.83 10.30
N LEU A 534 16.28 2.55 9.10
CA LEU A 534 17.71 2.59 8.81
C LEU A 534 17.99 3.02 7.37
N GLU A 535 18.98 3.89 7.21
CA GLU A 535 19.59 4.25 5.94
C GLU A 535 21.07 3.87 5.95
N LEU A 536 21.49 3.10 4.95
CA LEU A 536 22.89 2.78 4.72
C LEU A 536 23.37 3.59 3.52
N HIS A 537 24.13 4.65 3.78
CA HIS A 537 24.81 5.44 2.75
C HIS A 537 26.21 4.89 2.51
N PHE A 538 26.55 4.61 1.25
CA PHE A 538 27.85 4.12 0.82
C PHE A 538 28.70 5.29 0.30
N ASN A 539 29.95 5.35 0.74
CA ASN A 539 30.91 6.31 0.22
C ASN A 539 31.47 5.74 -1.08
N ALA A 540 30.85 6.11 -2.19
CA ALA A 540 31.26 5.67 -3.52
C ALA A 540 32.59 6.31 -3.98
#